data_AF-A0A2D6JZK0-F1
#
_entry.id   AF-A0A2D6JZK0-F1
#
_cell.length_a   1.000
_cell.length_b   1.000
_cell.length_c   1.000
_cell.angle_alpha   90.00
_cell.angle_beta   90.00
_cell.angle_gamma   90.00
#
_symmetry.space_group_name_H-M   'P 1'
#
loop_
_entity.id
_entity.type
_entity.pdbx_description
1 polymer ?
#
loop_
_entity_poly.entity_id
_entity_poly.type
_entity_poly.pdbx_seq_one_letter_code
_entity_poly.pdbx_strand_id
1 'polypeptide(L)'
;MSDLYDIIITPDPVLKAEAQPVNKVDEAVRKQMDKMLATMYDAPGIGLAANQVGLLNRVLVMDLSNREEEESPEPIFMVNPQIIHESEEMSIMQEGCLSIPRQYADVERPATVRVKYLDYNGKDAELEASGLLSHCVQHEIDHLNGVLFIDYLSSLKRNMILRKVEKLKKQRIL
;
A
#
# COMPACT_ATOMS: atom_id res chain seq x y z
N MET A 1 -24.04 2.52 9.44
CA MET A 1 -23.27 2.51 8.17
C MET A 1 -21.82 2.46 8.57
N SER A 2 -21.07 1.46 8.12
CA SER A 2 -19.66 1.30 8.47
C SER A 2 -18.90 2.59 8.11
N ASP A 3 -18.16 3.15 9.05
CA ASP A 3 -17.37 4.39 8.86
C ASP A 3 -16.01 4.09 8.20
N LEU A 4 -15.94 3.06 7.36
CA LEU A 4 -14.74 2.64 6.63
C LEU A 4 -14.75 3.14 5.19
N TYR A 5 -13.61 3.04 4.50
CA TYR A 5 -13.54 3.27 3.07
C TYR A 5 -13.82 1.99 2.29
N ASP A 6 -14.37 2.13 1.08
CA ASP A 6 -14.39 1.05 0.10
C ASP A 6 -13.02 0.93 -0.55
N ILE A 7 -12.47 -0.29 -0.60
CA ILE A 7 -11.20 -0.55 -1.28
C ILE A 7 -11.46 -0.67 -2.78
N ILE A 8 -10.79 0.19 -3.55
CA ILE A 8 -10.86 0.23 -4.99
C ILE A 8 -10.10 -0.95 -5.58
N ILE A 9 -10.79 -1.69 -6.46
CA ILE A 9 -10.28 -2.89 -7.13
C ILE A 9 -9.92 -2.60 -8.58
N THR A 10 -8.75 -3.07 -9.02
CA THR A 10 -8.27 -2.98 -10.41
C THR A 10 -9.34 -3.45 -11.43
N PRO A 11 -9.42 -2.85 -12.65
CA PRO A 11 -8.53 -1.86 -13.25
C PRO A 11 -9.02 -0.41 -13.13
N ASP A 12 -9.57 -0.01 -11.98
CA ASP A 12 -9.99 1.38 -11.78
C ASP A 12 -8.83 2.37 -12.04
N PRO A 13 -9.04 3.44 -12.84
CA PRO A 13 -7.97 4.38 -13.19
C PRO A 13 -7.37 5.13 -12.01
N VAL A 14 -8.08 5.28 -10.87
CA VAL A 14 -7.52 5.96 -9.68
C VAL A 14 -6.27 5.25 -9.14
N LEU A 15 -6.19 3.93 -9.34
CA LEU A 15 -5.03 3.11 -8.95
C LEU A 15 -3.80 3.34 -9.83
N LYS A 16 -3.97 4.01 -10.98
CA LYS A 16 -2.89 4.36 -11.92
C LYS A 16 -2.59 5.86 -11.95
N ALA A 17 -3.26 6.65 -11.11
CA ALA A 17 -3.03 8.09 -11.00
C ALA A 17 -1.95 8.41 -9.97
N GLU A 18 -1.11 9.39 -10.26
CA GLU A 18 -0.09 9.88 -9.32
C GLU A 18 -0.73 10.74 -8.22
N ALA A 19 -0.46 10.39 -6.97
CA ALA A 19 -0.99 11.08 -5.80
C ALA A 19 -0.26 12.40 -5.54
N GLN A 20 -1.02 13.42 -5.13
CA GLN A 20 -0.50 14.76 -4.91
C GLN A 20 0.12 14.93 -3.51
N PRO A 21 1.21 15.71 -3.37
CA PRO A 21 1.79 16.01 -2.07
C PRO A 21 0.78 16.68 -1.12
N VAL A 22 0.91 16.37 0.17
CA VAL A 22 0.14 16.96 1.26
C VAL A 22 0.95 18.11 1.87
N ASN A 23 0.37 19.31 1.95
CA ASN A 23 1.10 20.49 2.45
C ASN A 23 1.41 20.44 3.95
N LYS A 24 0.50 19.89 4.76
CA LYS A 24 0.63 19.77 6.22
C LYS A 24 -0.21 18.62 6.75
N VAL A 25 0.24 18.00 7.83
CA VAL A 25 -0.54 16.99 8.56
C VAL A 25 -1.49 17.69 9.53
N ASP A 26 -2.68 18.05 9.05
CA ASP A 26 -3.73 18.62 9.88
C ASP A 26 -4.69 17.54 10.41
N GLU A 27 -5.78 17.98 11.06
CA GLU A 27 -6.76 17.07 11.65
C GLU A 27 -7.47 16.22 10.59
N ALA A 28 -7.68 16.75 9.37
CA ALA A 28 -8.32 15.99 8.31
C ALA A 28 -7.40 14.86 7.82
N VAL A 29 -6.10 15.13 7.67
CA VAL A 29 -5.10 14.11 7.29
C VAL A 29 -4.98 13.04 8.37
N ARG A 30 -4.97 13.42 9.66
CA ARG A 30 -4.98 12.45 10.77
C ARG A 30 -6.21 11.55 10.76
N LYS A 31 -7.41 12.13 10.63
CA LYS A 31 -8.65 11.36 10.51
C LYS A 31 -8.66 10.44 9.29
N GLN A 32 -8.09 10.88 8.17
CA GLN A 32 -7.92 10.03 6.99
C GLN A 32 -7.04 8.82 7.33
N MET A 33 -5.87 9.04 7.94
CA MET A 33 -4.94 7.98 8.33
C MET A 33 -5.59 6.98 9.31
N ASP A 34 -6.30 7.46 10.33
CA ASP A 34 -7.01 6.61 11.28
C ASP A 34 -8.08 5.73 10.58
N LYS A 35 -8.85 6.33 9.67
CA LYS A 35 -9.87 5.61 8.90
C LYS A 35 -9.26 4.64 7.88
N MET A 36 -8.14 4.99 7.27
CA MET A 36 -7.38 4.09 6.40
C MET A 36 -6.85 2.89 7.19
N LEU A 37 -6.30 3.11 8.39
CA LEU A 37 -5.81 2.02 9.24
C LEU A 37 -6.95 1.08 9.65
N ALA A 38 -8.10 1.63 10.07
CA ALA A 38 -9.28 0.83 10.40
C ALA A 38 -9.78 0.03 9.17
N THR A 39 -9.76 0.63 7.98
CA THR A 39 -10.14 -0.04 6.73
C THR A 39 -9.17 -1.18 6.39
N MET A 40 -7.86 -0.94 6.54
CA MET A 40 -6.81 -1.95 6.33
C MET A 40 -6.98 -3.12 7.32
N TYR A 41 -7.36 -2.83 8.56
CA TYR A 41 -7.58 -3.85 9.58
C TYR A 41 -8.78 -4.73 9.30
N ASP A 42 -9.88 -4.15 8.80
CA ASP A 42 -11.10 -4.86 8.40
C ASP A 42 -10.90 -5.73 7.14
N ALA A 43 -10.01 -5.29 6.23
CA ALA A 43 -9.65 -5.99 4.98
C ALA A 43 -8.46 -6.97 5.10
N PRO A 44 -8.20 -7.51 6.30
CA PRO A 44 -6.92 -8.01 6.82
C PRO A 44 -5.64 -7.74 5.98
N GLY A 45 -5.31 -6.46 5.73
CA GLY A 45 -4.05 -6.05 5.09
C GLY A 45 -2.95 -5.65 6.07
N ILE A 46 -1.71 -5.55 5.56
CA ILE A 46 -0.53 -5.02 6.28
C ILE A 46 -0.08 -3.64 5.78
N GLY A 47 -0.66 -3.15 4.68
CA GLY A 47 -0.41 -1.85 4.08
C GLY A 47 -1.66 -1.35 3.34
N LEU A 48 -1.84 -0.03 3.31
CA LEU A 48 -2.89 0.64 2.53
C LEU A 48 -2.49 2.07 2.14
N ALA A 49 -2.47 2.34 0.84
CA ALA A 49 -2.24 3.65 0.26
C ALA A 49 -3.55 4.39 -0.08
N ALA A 50 -3.52 5.73 -0.06
CA ALA A 50 -4.69 6.58 -0.30
C ALA A 50 -5.39 6.30 -1.64
N ASN A 51 -4.63 5.97 -2.69
CA ASN A 51 -5.16 5.61 -4.01
C ASN A 51 -6.17 4.45 -3.91
N GLN A 52 -5.90 3.50 -3.02
CA GLN A 52 -6.74 2.30 -2.85
C GLN A 52 -8.07 2.61 -2.18
N VAL A 53 -8.25 3.79 -1.58
CA VAL A 53 -9.52 4.28 -1.04
C VAL A 53 -10.08 5.45 -1.86
N GLY A 54 -9.57 5.64 -3.08
CA GLY A 54 -10.05 6.66 -4.03
C GLY A 54 -9.55 8.08 -3.76
N LEU A 55 -8.55 8.25 -2.88
CA LEU A 55 -7.97 9.55 -2.55
C LEU A 55 -6.61 9.72 -3.25
N LEU A 56 -6.38 10.88 -3.87
CA LEU A 56 -5.15 11.18 -4.62
C LEU A 56 -4.22 12.12 -3.86
N ASN A 57 -3.90 11.75 -2.62
CA ASN A 57 -2.89 12.43 -1.80
C ASN A 57 -1.83 11.44 -1.31
N ARG A 58 -0.60 11.91 -1.08
CA ARG A 58 0.53 11.04 -0.71
C ARG A 58 0.45 10.61 0.76
N VAL A 59 -0.47 9.72 1.08
CA VAL A 59 -0.70 9.17 2.42
C VAL A 59 -0.77 7.65 2.34
N LEU A 60 -0.02 6.96 3.20
CA LEU A 60 -0.10 5.52 3.37
C LEU A 60 -0.05 5.15 4.85
N VAL A 61 -0.61 3.99 5.19
CA VAL A 61 -0.56 3.40 6.52
C VAL A 61 -0.11 1.95 6.41
N MET A 62 0.63 1.46 7.41
CA MET A 62 1.14 0.09 7.44
C MET A 62 1.14 -0.44 8.86
N ASP A 63 0.99 -1.74 9.02
CA ASP A 63 1.20 -2.43 10.29
C ASP A 63 1.54 -3.90 10.00
N LEU A 64 2.75 -4.30 10.38
CA LEU A 64 3.30 -5.64 10.14
C LEU A 64 3.21 -6.53 11.38
N SER A 65 2.64 -6.04 12.49
CA SER A 65 2.43 -6.84 13.70
C SER A 65 1.59 -8.08 13.39
N ASN A 66 2.00 -9.22 13.94
CA ASN A 66 1.27 -10.47 13.74
C ASN A 66 0.04 -10.51 14.64
N ARG A 67 -1.13 -10.26 14.03
CA ARG A 67 -2.41 -10.26 14.75
C ARG A 67 -2.86 -11.65 15.20
N GLU A 68 -2.36 -12.73 14.59
CA GLU A 68 -2.65 -14.10 15.02
C GLU A 68 -1.88 -14.49 16.28
N GLU A 69 -0.73 -13.83 16.52
CA GLU A 69 0.13 -14.06 17.68
C GLU A 69 -0.15 -13.08 18.84
N GLU A 70 -1.29 -12.36 18.78
CA GLU A 70 -1.70 -11.35 19.77
C GLU A 70 -0.66 -10.25 20.01
N GLU A 71 0.19 -9.97 19.01
CA GLU A 71 1.12 -8.86 19.09
C GLU A 71 0.36 -7.52 19.18
N SER A 72 0.94 -6.58 19.93
CA SER A 72 0.38 -5.24 20.00
C SER A 72 0.52 -4.55 18.64
N PRO A 73 -0.54 -3.89 18.13
CA PRO A 73 -0.46 -3.15 16.87
C PRO A 73 0.63 -2.07 16.92
N GLU A 74 1.46 -2.02 15.88
CA GLU A 74 2.52 -1.02 15.72
C GLU A 74 2.33 -0.26 14.38
N PRO A 75 1.28 0.57 14.28
CA PRO A 75 0.97 1.24 13.03
C PRO A 75 2.03 2.31 12.68
N ILE A 76 2.44 2.31 11.42
CA ILE A 76 3.29 3.33 10.81
C ILE A 76 2.43 4.17 9.89
N PHE A 77 2.48 5.48 10.10
CA PHE A 77 1.77 6.48 9.30
C PHE A 77 2.76 7.30 8.51
N MET A 78 2.60 7.37 7.19
CA MET A 78 3.49 8.16 6.35
C MET A 78 2.72 9.14 5.46
N VAL A 79 3.11 10.40 5.56
CA VAL A 79 2.68 11.46 4.67
C VAL A 79 3.88 11.94 3.84
N ASN A 80 3.66 12.10 2.53
CA ASN A 80 4.70 12.40 1.53
C ASN A 80 5.94 11.48 1.60
N PRO A 81 5.78 10.15 1.66
CA PRO A 81 6.93 9.26 1.72
C PRO A 81 7.75 9.34 0.42
N GLN A 82 9.07 9.35 0.61
CA GLN A 82 10.08 9.36 -0.43
C GLN A 82 11.20 8.38 -0.08
N ILE A 83 11.51 7.46 -0.98
CA ILE A 83 12.70 6.63 -0.88
C ILE A 83 13.93 7.52 -1.15
N ILE A 84 14.83 7.59 -0.18
CA ILE A 84 16.06 8.41 -0.24
C ILE A 84 17.33 7.56 -0.37
N HIS A 85 17.22 6.24 -0.23
CA HIS A 85 18.29 5.28 -0.49
C HIS A 85 17.69 3.89 -0.77
N GLU A 86 18.29 3.15 -1.68
CA GLU A 86 17.94 1.77 -2.04
C GLU A 86 19.22 0.93 -2.10
N SER A 87 19.17 -0.33 -1.67
CA SER A 87 20.29 -1.26 -1.82
C SER A 87 20.44 -1.73 -3.27
N GLU A 88 21.68 -2.06 -3.66
CA GLU A 88 21.93 -2.82 -4.89
C GLU A 88 21.52 -4.29 -4.76
N GLU A 89 21.53 -4.82 -3.53
CA GLU A 89 21.02 -6.16 -3.25
C GLU A 89 19.51 -6.19 -3.49
N MET A 90 19.07 -7.21 -4.23
CA MET A 90 17.67 -7.44 -4.57
C MET A 90 17.12 -8.60 -3.73
N SER A 91 15.86 -8.49 -3.34
CA SER A 91 15.10 -9.55 -2.66
C SER A 91 13.84 -9.87 -3.45
N ILE A 92 13.52 -11.17 -3.53
CA ILE A 92 12.31 -11.68 -4.17
C ILE A 92 11.35 -12.12 -3.07
N MET A 93 10.14 -11.57 -3.09
CA MET A 93 9.08 -11.93 -2.14
C MET A 93 7.74 -12.07 -2.86
N GLN A 94 6.90 -12.97 -2.37
CA GLN A 94 5.53 -13.09 -2.86
C GLN A 94 4.68 -11.93 -2.33
N GLU A 95 4.17 -11.10 -3.23
CA GLU A 95 3.28 -9.99 -2.90
C GLU A 95 1.83 -10.31 -3.23
N GLY A 96 0.93 -9.77 -2.40
CA GLY A 96 -0.50 -9.62 -2.68
C GLY A 96 -0.89 -8.14 -2.56
N CYS A 97 -2.11 -7.80 -2.94
CA CYS A 97 -2.61 -6.43 -2.83
C CYS A 97 -4.13 -6.45 -2.60
N LEU A 98 -4.61 -5.62 -1.68
CA LEU A 98 -6.05 -5.47 -1.39
C LEU A 98 -6.84 -5.03 -2.64
N SER A 99 -6.22 -4.25 -3.53
CA SER A 99 -6.80 -3.82 -4.79
C SER A 99 -6.75 -4.86 -5.92
N ILE A 100 -6.09 -6.00 -5.70
CA ILE A 100 -5.95 -7.11 -6.66
C ILE A 100 -6.27 -8.44 -5.96
N PRO A 101 -7.54 -8.65 -5.58
CA PRO A 101 -7.93 -9.65 -4.59
C PRO A 101 -7.63 -11.08 -5.06
N ARG A 102 -7.14 -11.89 -4.11
CA ARG A 102 -6.82 -13.32 -4.28
C ARG A 102 -5.75 -13.61 -5.33
N GLN A 103 -4.93 -12.63 -5.70
CA GLN A 103 -3.82 -12.79 -6.62
C GLN A 103 -2.51 -12.52 -5.91
N TYR A 104 -1.54 -13.38 -6.17
CA TYR A 104 -0.21 -13.31 -5.57
C TYR A 104 0.84 -13.59 -6.64
N ALA A 105 1.99 -12.91 -6.55
CA ALA A 105 3.12 -13.18 -7.41
C ALA A 105 4.44 -12.77 -6.76
N ASP A 106 5.51 -13.47 -7.11
CA ASP A 106 6.85 -13.05 -6.74
C ASP A 106 7.22 -11.74 -7.46
N VAL A 107 7.70 -10.77 -6.67
CA VAL A 107 8.17 -9.45 -7.11
C VAL A 107 9.58 -9.26 -6.55
N GLU A 108 10.46 -8.76 -7.40
CA GLU A 108 11.85 -8.44 -7.05
C GLU A 108 11.97 -6.95 -6.72
N ARG A 109 12.51 -6.62 -5.55
CA ARG A 109 12.69 -5.24 -5.05
C ARG A 109 14.05 -5.08 -4.37
N PRO A 110 14.59 -3.85 -4.25
CA PRO A 110 15.68 -3.56 -3.32
C PRO A 110 15.45 -4.18 -1.93
N ALA A 111 16.42 -4.97 -1.47
CA ALA A 111 16.36 -5.70 -0.20
C ALA A 111 16.22 -4.76 1.00
N THR A 112 16.84 -3.59 0.95
CA THR A 112 16.69 -2.53 1.95
C THR A 112 16.44 -1.18 1.31
N VAL A 113 15.66 -0.35 2.00
CA VAL A 113 15.39 1.04 1.62
C VAL A 113 15.45 1.94 2.84
N ARG A 114 15.79 3.22 2.62
CA ARG A 114 15.59 4.28 3.60
C ARG A 114 14.57 5.26 3.06
N VAL A 115 13.54 5.54 3.86
CA VAL A 115 12.39 6.38 3.47
C VAL A 115 12.33 7.60 4.36
N LYS A 116 12.22 8.79 3.77
CA LYS A 116 11.90 10.04 4.47
C LYS A 116 10.42 10.35 4.32
N TYR A 117 9.76 10.79 5.38
CA TYR A 117 8.33 11.11 5.39
C TYR A 117 7.97 12.08 6.53
N LEU A 118 6.71 12.53 6.56
CA LEU A 118 6.12 13.20 7.72
C LEU A 118 5.26 12.20 8.51
N ASP A 119 5.48 12.11 9.82
CA ASP A 119 4.75 11.22 10.72
C ASP A 119 3.29 11.66 10.96
N TYR A 120 2.57 10.92 11.81
CA TYR A 120 1.19 11.23 12.21
C TYR A 120 0.99 12.66 12.77
N ASN A 121 2.04 13.23 13.37
CA ASN A 121 2.05 14.56 13.95
C ASN A 121 2.60 15.63 12.98
N GLY A 122 2.99 15.25 11.77
CA GLY A 122 3.60 16.12 10.78
C GLY A 122 5.07 16.45 11.04
N LYS A 123 5.78 15.64 11.84
CA LYS A 123 7.22 15.78 12.06
C LYS A 123 8.00 14.99 11.02
N ASP A 124 9.13 15.52 10.59
CA ASP A 124 10.08 14.77 9.76
C ASP A 124 10.52 13.49 10.48
N ALA A 125 10.43 12.37 9.77
CA ALA A 125 10.86 11.06 10.23
C ALA A 125 11.58 10.32 9.10
N GLU A 126 12.40 9.36 9.49
CA GLU A 126 13.05 8.42 8.57
C GLU A 126 12.78 6.98 9.03
N LEU A 127 12.65 6.07 8.07
CA LEU A 127 12.54 4.64 8.30
C LEU A 127 13.62 3.93 7.52
N GLU A 128 14.45 3.13 8.20
CA GLU A 128 15.27 2.11 7.56
C GLU A 128 14.49 0.80 7.56
N ALA A 129 14.27 0.23 6.37
CA ALA A 129 13.44 -0.94 6.18
C ALA A 129 14.22 -2.06 5.50
N SER A 130 14.02 -3.29 5.96
CA SER A 130 14.56 -4.52 5.40
C SER A 130 13.49 -5.61 5.40
N GLY A 131 13.71 -6.69 4.65
CA GLY A 131 12.80 -7.84 4.63
C GLY A 131 11.36 -7.45 4.25
N LEU A 132 10.37 -7.95 5.01
CA LEU A 132 8.96 -7.68 4.74
C LEU A 132 8.61 -6.19 4.79
N LEU A 133 9.21 -5.43 5.72
CA LEU A 133 8.97 -3.99 5.84
C LEU A 133 9.47 -3.23 4.60
N SER A 134 10.61 -3.65 4.05
CA SER A 134 11.14 -3.08 2.80
C SER A 134 10.19 -3.31 1.63
N HIS A 135 9.68 -4.54 1.47
CA HIS A 135 8.71 -4.84 0.41
C HIS A 135 7.40 -4.07 0.59
N CYS A 136 6.86 -4.04 1.81
CA CYS A 136 5.59 -3.37 2.11
C CYS A 136 5.69 -1.86 1.82
N VAL A 137 6.70 -1.16 2.33
CA VAL A 137 6.79 0.29 2.13
C VAL A 137 7.01 0.67 0.66
N GLN A 138 7.78 -0.12 -0.08
CA GLN A 138 7.96 0.09 -1.52
C GLN A 138 6.65 -0.14 -2.30
N HIS A 139 5.90 -1.20 -1.95
CA HIS A 139 4.58 -1.48 -2.53
C HIS A 139 3.58 -0.34 -2.32
N GLU A 140 3.52 0.19 -1.09
CA GLU A 140 2.60 1.29 -0.78
C GLU A 140 3.05 2.62 -1.43
N ILE A 141 4.36 2.88 -1.55
CA ILE A 141 4.88 4.03 -2.29
C ILE A 141 4.58 3.91 -3.80
N ASP A 142 4.67 2.71 -4.37
CA ASP A 142 4.29 2.45 -5.77
C ASP A 142 2.84 2.85 -6.02
N HIS A 143 1.92 2.50 -5.11
CA HIS A 143 0.52 2.90 -5.22
C HIS A 143 0.37 4.42 -5.32
N LEU A 144 1.10 5.19 -4.50
CA LEU A 144 1.11 6.66 -4.56
C LEU A 144 1.67 7.20 -5.87
N ASN A 145 2.49 6.42 -6.57
CA ASN A 145 3.04 6.76 -7.88
C ASN A 145 2.19 6.18 -9.04
N GLY A 146 1.05 5.57 -8.74
CA GLY A 146 0.19 4.93 -9.73
C GLY A 146 0.78 3.64 -10.33
N VAL A 147 1.67 2.97 -9.61
CA VAL A 147 2.29 1.69 -9.98
C VAL A 147 1.66 0.57 -9.15
N LEU A 148 1.38 -0.57 -9.79
CA LEU A 148 0.86 -1.76 -9.11
C LEU A 148 1.91 -2.87 -9.19
N PHE A 149 1.95 -3.77 -8.21
CA PHE A 149 2.91 -4.88 -8.22
C PHE A 149 2.86 -5.72 -9.52
N ILE A 150 1.68 -5.83 -10.14
CA ILE A 150 1.48 -6.55 -11.41
C ILE A 150 2.18 -5.89 -12.61
N ASP A 151 2.61 -4.63 -12.48
CA ASP A 151 3.36 -3.91 -13.51
C ASP A 151 4.82 -4.38 -13.59
N TYR A 152 5.35 -4.99 -12.53
CA TYR A 152 6.67 -5.65 -12.52
C TYR A 152 6.65 -7.04 -13.16
N LEU A 153 5.45 -7.58 -13.44
CA LEU A 153 5.31 -8.92 -14.00
C LEU A 153 5.38 -8.90 -15.53
N SER A 154 5.68 -10.05 -16.13
CA SER A 154 5.57 -10.22 -17.57
C SER A 154 4.14 -9.90 -18.06
N SER A 155 4.02 -9.34 -19.26
CA SER A 155 2.73 -8.97 -19.85
C SER A 155 1.71 -10.12 -19.85
N LEU A 156 2.16 -11.35 -20.07
CA LEU A 156 1.30 -12.55 -20.02
C LEU A 156 0.75 -12.79 -18.61
N LYS A 157 1.60 -12.74 -17.58
CA LYS A 157 1.20 -12.96 -16.18
C LYS A 157 0.29 -11.84 -15.69
N ARG A 158 0.62 -10.58 -16.00
CA ARG A 158 -0.22 -9.40 -15.71
C ARG A 158 -1.62 -9.53 -16.33
N ASN A 159 -1.71 -9.83 -17.63
CA ASN A 159 -2.99 -10.00 -18.31
C ASN A 159 -3.82 -11.16 -17.76
N MET A 160 -3.18 -12.26 -17.34
CA MET A 160 -3.86 -13.37 -16.69
C MET A 160 -4.49 -12.95 -15.35
N ILE A 161 -3.74 -12.21 -14.53
CA ILE A 161 -4.22 -11.69 -13.24
C ILE A 161 -5.42 -10.76 -13.44
N LEU A 162 -5.33 -9.80 -14.36
CA LEU A 162 -6.44 -8.88 -14.65
C LEU A 162 -7.72 -9.61 -15.06
N ARG A 163 -7.62 -10.62 -15.93
CA ARG A 163 -8.77 -11.46 -16.32
C ARG A 163 -9.38 -12.22 -15.15
N LYS A 164 -8.57 -12.70 -14.20
CA LYS A 164 -9.05 -13.38 -12.99
C LYS A 164 -9.82 -12.42 -12.09
N VAL A 165 -9.31 -11.20 -11.88
CA VAL A 165 -10.00 -10.17 -11.09
C VAL A 165 -11.31 -9.74 -11.75
N GLU A 166 -11.33 -9.51 -13.07
CA GLU A 166 -12.57 -9.21 -13.80
C GLU A 166 -13.63 -10.30 -13.64
N LYS A 167 -13.22 -11.57 -13.64
CA LYS A 167 -14.12 -12.70 -13.41
C LYS A 167 -14.71 -12.66 -11.99
N LEU A 168 -13.90 -12.37 -10.96
CA LEU A 168 -14.38 -12.21 -9.59
C LEU A 168 -15.41 -11.09 -9.47
N LYS A 169 -15.16 -9.93 -10.11
CA LYS A 169 -16.10 -8.81 -10.16
C LYS A 169 -17.43 -9.22 -10.80
N LYS A 170 -17.40 -9.90 -11.97
CA LYS A 170 -18.61 -10.35 -12.67
C LYS A 170 -19.42 -11.37 -11.88
N GLN A 171 -18.76 -12.23 -11.11
CA GLN A 171 -19.41 -13.27 -10.32
C GLN A 171 -19.92 -12.77 -8.96
N ARG A 172 -19.68 -11.49 -8.60
CA ARG A 172 -20.03 -10.89 -7.29
C ARG A 172 -19.46 -11.69 -6.12
N ILE A 173 -18.21 -12.13 -6.24
CA ILE A 173 -17.47 -12.88 -5.22
C ILE A 173 -16.47 -11.96 -4.48
N LEU A 174 -16.65 -10.65 -4.60
CA LEU A 174 -15.89 -9.61 -3.92
C LEU A 174 -16.76 -8.96 -2.86
#